data_AF-A0A2T4VIG4-F1
#
_entry.id   AF-A0A2T4VIG4-F1
#
_cell.length_a   1.000
_cell.length_b   1.000
_cell.length_c   1.000
_cell.angle_alpha   90.00
_cell.angle_beta   90.00
_cell.angle_gamma   90.00
#
_symmetry.space_group_name_H-M   'P 1'
#
loop_
_entity.id
_entity.type
_entity.pdbx_description
1 polymer ?
#
loop_
_entity_poly.entity_id
_entity_poly.type
_entity_poly.pdbx_seq_one_letter_code
_entity_poly.pdbx_strand_id
1 'polypeptide(L)'
;MTAPASACAGSSAATSGPKRTCVSHSSTTRTPSPSSRSTPPVSRATSRSSTPAARWSTRSAGCAPTSAGGSPASGSRPRCAASSRRPSGRSPSPPRNRSRHETGQLRPHGRLRDALREVRWEVGREAAAVSTDESIQPGEPADADARTVADILAPLLPPQVLQGSVLFLAAHPGDEVLDASWLLRRSPGCHVVHVTDGAPRDAALRPPNAPPTREAYARIREEESFTALALARVPPDNLLSLGAVELEAARSLVTLTECLVAVLKALRPAVLVVPPYAGGHPDHDSTAFIAHAAVELLDRAGRTSPVLLEMASHFIPAPDGRRIATVAFTKAERAAKQRMLACYSSQARKLESFSVAQESYRAAPRYDFTRPPHAETRSYAPLGGRMTEARWRDLARRALEELKLPEAPWH
;
A
#
# COMPACT_ATOMS: atom_id res chain seq x y z
N MET A 1 60.43 43.60 -25.30
CA MET A 1 60.86 43.31 -23.92
C MET A 1 60.31 41.94 -23.53
N THR A 2 61.25 40.99 -23.38
CA THR A 2 61.22 39.73 -22.61
C THR A 2 60.05 38.74 -22.75
N ALA A 3 60.32 37.68 -23.53
CA ALA A 3 59.87 36.29 -23.31
C ALA A 3 60.66 35.64 -22.12
N PRO A 4 60.43 34.36 -21.73
CA PRO A 4 60.82 33.16 -22.52
C PRO A 4 59.69 32.10 -22.66
N ALA A 5 59.59 31.30 -23.74
CA ALA A 5 60.34 30.05 -24.11
C ALA A 5 60.09 28.87 -23.13
N SER A 6 59.73 27.63 -23.51
CA SER A 6 60.17 26.70 -24.59
C SER A 6 59.03 25.71 -24.96
N ALA A 7 58.74 25.36 -26.23
CA ALA A 7 59.44 24.48 -27.19
C ALA A 7 59.34 22.97 -26.85
N CYS A 8 58.55 22.18 -27.61
CA CYS A 8 58.91 21.33 -28.78
C CYS A 8 59.56 19.98 -28.36
N ALA A 9 59.41 18.80 -28.97
CA ALA A 9 58.78 18.23 -30.18
C ALA A 9 58.65 16.70 -29.92
N GLY A 10 57.73 15.91 -30.50
CA GLY A 10 57.77 15.32 -31.85
C GLY A 10 57.51 13.80 -31.71
N SER A 11 56.43 13.23 -32.27
CA SER A 11 56.33 12.53 -33.58
C SER A 11 57.27 11.30 -33.69
N SER A 12 56.94 10.11 -34.17
CA SER A 12 55.87 9.60 -35.04
C SER A 12 55.94 8.05 -35.12
N ALA A 13 54.83 7.46 -35.61
CA ALA A 13 54.71 6.23 -36.44
C ALA A 13 55.23 4.87 -35.91
N ALA A 14 54.34 3.87 -35.72
CA ALA A 14 53.95 2.82 -36.70
C ALA A 14 55.13 1.87 -37.03
N THR A 15 55.04 0.53 -36.99
CA THR A 15 54.06 -0.36 -37.62
C THR A 15 54.45 -1.82 -37.29
N SER A 16 53.55 -2.77 -37.57
CA SER A 16 53.78 -4.22 -37.87
C SER A 16 53.88 -5.25 -36.73
N GLY A 17 52.93 -6.20 -36.72
CA GLY A 17 53.09 -7.56 -36.14
C GLY A 17 53.90 -8.47 -37.09
N PRO A 18 53.74 -9.82 -37.14
CA PRO A 18 52.90 -10.75 -36.34
C PRO A 18 53.60 -12.10 -35.94
N LYS A 19 52.79 -13.05 -35.41
CA LYS A 19 52.92 -14.55 -35.37
C LYS A 19 53.72 -15.22 -34.22
N ARG A 20 53.01 -16.05 -33.41
CA ARG A 20 52.94 -17.56 -33.34
C ARG A 20 54.19 -18.19 -32.68
N THR A 21 54.12 -19.06 -31.67
CA THR A 21 53.61 -20.46 -31.63
C THR A 21 53.52 -20.93 -30.15
N CYS A 22 52.42 -21.57 -29.70
CA CYS A 22 52.21 -23.02 -29.49
C CYS A 22 53.35 -23.81 -28.83
N VAL A 23 53.10 -24.50 -27.69
CA VAL A 23 53.26 -25.96 -27.48
C VAL A 23 52.37 -26.43 -26.31
N SER A 24 51.73 -27.58 -26.54
CA SER A 24 50.80 -28.42 -25.76
C SER A 24 51.48 -29.38 -24.75
N HIS A 25 50.69 -30.10 -23.94
CA HIS A 25 50.70 -31.55 -23.57
C HIS A 25 49.62 -31.71 -22.46
N SER A 26 48.43 -32.33 -22.64
CA SER A 26 48.09 -33.78 -22.74
C SER A 26 48.65 -34.58 -21.56
N SER A 27 47.92 -35.38 -20.75
CA SER A 27 46.88 -36.38 -21.11
C SER A 27 46.20 -36.98 -19.85
N THR A 28 44.92 -37.38 -19.96
CA THR A 28 44.23 -38.64 -19.51
C THR A 28 44.56 -39.28 -18.13
N THR A 29 43.62 -39.82 -17.33
CA THR A 29 42.75 -40.99 -17.63
C THR A 29 41.71 -41.28 -16.51
N ARG A 30 40.53 -41.77 -16.95
CA ARG A 30 39.67 -42.86 -16.41
C ARG A 30 38.91 -42.79 -15.06
N THR A 31 37.59 -42.92 -15.22
CA THR A 31 36.56 -43.56 -14.37
C THR A 31 36.84 -45.05 -14.05
N PRO A 32 36.23 -45.64 -13.00
CA PRO A 32 34.94 -46.36 -13.20
C PRO A 32 33.94 -46.29 -12.02
N SER A 33 32.64 -46.44 -12.32
CA SER A 33 31.60 -46.97 -11.40
C SER A 33 31.64 -48.51 -11.38
N PRO A 34 31.05 -49.21 -10.38
CA PRO A 34 29.64 -49.65 -10.53
C PRO A 34 28.83 -49.93 -9.22
N SER A 35 27.48 -50.02 -9.36
CA SER A 35 26.48 -50.95 -8.73
C SER A 35 26.57 -51.34 -7.22
N SER A 36 25.53 -51.68 -6.44
CA SER A 36 24.06 -51.79 -6.52
C SER A 36 23.56 -52.35 -5.16
N ARG A 37 22.32 -52.01 -4.76
CA ARG A 37 21.38 -52.71 -3.82
C ARG A 37 21.82 -53.08 -2.39
N SER A 38 21.02 -52.65 -1.39
CA SER A 38 20.23 -53.51 -0.46
C SER A 38 19.54 -52.70 0.66
N THR A 39 18.23 -52.91 0.83
CA THR A 39 17.36 -52.64 2.00
C THR A 39 17.34 -53.86 2.96
N PRO A 40 16.68 -53.85 4.16
CA PRO A 40 16.40 -52.84 5.22
C PRO A 40 16.78 -53.43 6.64
N PRO A 41 16.27 -53.02 7.84
CA PRO A 41 14.85 -52.94 8.25
C PRO A 41 14.41 -51.73 9.14
N VAL A 42 13.13 -51.37 8.97
CA VAL A 42 12.08 -51.05 9.98
C VAL A 42 12.46 -50.44 11.35
N SER A 43 11.93 -49.24 11.63
CA SER A 43 11.24 -48.95 12.91
C SER A 43 10.23 -47.80 12.77
N ARG A 44 9.05 -48.04 13.35
CA ARG A 44 7.83 -47.21 13.37
C ARG A 44 7.97 -46.01 14.33
N ALA A 45 7.37 -44.88 13.97
CA ALA A 45 6.56 -44.00 14.84
C ALA A 45 5.91 -42.89 13.97
N THR A 46 4.67 -43.07 13.50
CA THR A 46 3.46 -42.38 14.00
C THR A 46 3.58 -40.85 14.16
N SER A 47 3.07 -40.10 13.18
CA SER A 47 1.89 -39.23 13.40
C SER A 47 1.43 -38.62 12.06
N ARG A 48 0.15 -38.84 11.76
CA ARG A 48 -0.57 -38.20 10.66
C ARG A 48 -1.12 -36.88 11.19
N SER A 49 -0.88 -35.77 10.49
CA SER A 49 -1.71 -34.56 10.58
C SER A 49 -2.18 -34.19 9.19
N SER A 50 -3.29 -34.80 8.80
CA SER A 50 -4.11 -34.41 7.66
C SER A 50 -4.77 -33.06 7.94
N THR A 51 -4.46 -32.07 7.12
CA THR A 51 -5.16 -30.79 7.01
C THR A 51 -6.50 -31.02 6.29
N PRO A 52 -7.66 -30.61 6.85
CA PRO A 52 -8.88 -30.58 6.07
C PRO A 52 -9.10 -29.19 5.47
N ALA A 53 -9.22 -29.18 4.14
CA ALA A 53 -9.78 -28.10 3.36
C ALA A 53 -11.23 -27.83 3.81
N ALA A 54 -11.52 -26.59 4.21
CA ALA A 54 -12.87 -26.16 4.54
C ALA A 54 -13.68 -25.89 3.25
N ARG A 55 -14.46 -26.88 2.83
CA ARG A 55 -15.59 -26.71 1.90
C ARG A 55 -16.73 -26.03 2.64
N TRP A 56 -17.19 -24.88 2.15
CA TRP A 56 -18.47 -24.31 2.54
C TRP A 56 -19.60 -25.07 1.80
N SER A 57 -20.36 -25.85 2.56
CA SER A 57 -21.59 -26.53 2.12
C SER A 57 -22.79 -25.76 2.67
N THR A 58 -23.60 -25.21 1.78
CA THR A 58 -24.93 -24.67 2.04
C THR A 58 -25.83 -25.74 2.66
N ARG A 59 -26.37 -25.48 3.86
CA ARG A 59 -27.52 -26.22 4.38
C ARG A 59 -28.77 -25.35 4.34
N SER A 60 -29.66 -25.78 3.46
CA SER A 60 -31.07 -25.48 3.40
C SER A 60 -31.76 -25.93 4.69
N ALA A 61 -32.53 -25.04 5.32
CA ALA A 61 -33.50 -25.41 6.33
C ALA A 61 -34.87 -25.59 5.65
N GLY A 62 -35.36 -26.82 5.65
CA GLY A 62 -36.75 -27.12 5.38
C GLY A 62 -37.53 -27.09 6.69
N CYS A 63 -38.68 -26.41 6.69
CA CYS A 63 -39.79 -26.68 7.59
C CYS A 63 -41.00 -27.08 6.75
N ALA A 64 -41.70 -28.10 7.24
CA ALA A 64 -42.76 -28.87 6.62
C ALA A 64 -44.12 -28.13 6.61
N PRO A 65 -45.17 -28.70 5.98
CA PRO A 65 -46.27 -27.97 5.36
C PRO A 65 -47.51 -27.80 6.26
N THR A 66 -48.34 -26.82 5.93
CA THR A 66 -49.77 -26.86 6.24
C THR A 66 -50.58 -26.56 4.98
N SER A 67 -51.44 -27.52 4.66
CA SER A 67 -52.46 -27.50 3.62
C SER A 67 -53.68 -26.72 4.08
N ALA A 68 -54.18 -25.80 3.25
CA ALA A 68 -55.60 -25.43 3.21
C ALA A 68 -55.90 -24.86 1.82
N GLY A 69 -56.70 -25.59 1.05
CA GLY A 69 -57.25 -25.13 -0.22
C GLY A 69 -58.45 -24.22 -0.03
N GLY A 70 -58.83 -23.52 -1.10
CA GLY A 70 -60.12 -22.84 -1.20
C GLY A 70 -60.08 -21.52 -1.98
N SER A 71 -60.16 -21.60 -3.30
CA SER A 71 -60.76 -20.52 -4.12
C SER A 71 -62.26 -20.43 -3.79
N PRO A 72 -62.93 -19.27 -4.02
CA PRO A 72 -63.43 -19.01 -5.37
C PRO A 72 -63.35 -17.54 -5.83
N ALA A 73 -63.55 -17.40 -7.13
CA ALA A 73 -63.64 -16.19 -7.92
C ALA A 73 -64.81 -15.26 -7.54
N SER A 74 -64.66 -13.96 -7.83
CA SER A 74 -65.63 -13.13 -8.59
C SER A 74 -65.13 -11.69 -8.68
N GLY A 75 -65.11 -11.12 -9.90
CA GLY A 75 -65.82 -9.88 -10.28
C GLY A 75 -65.19 -8.59 -9.72
N SER A 76 -64.93 -7.52 -10.45
CA SER A 76 -65.45 -7.02 -11.71
C SER A 76 -64.67 -5.73 -12.05
N ARG A 77 -64.38 -5.51 -13.34
CA ARG A 77 -64.03 -4.19 -13.89
C ARG A 77 -65.32 -3.46 -14.31
N PRO A 78 -65.29 -2.13 -14.39
CA PRO A 78 -65.39 -1.43 -15.70
C PRO A 78 -64.38 -0.26 -15.80
N ARG A 79 -63.63 -0.06 -16.89
CA ARG A 79 -63.95 0.59 -18.20
C ARG A 79 -64.34 2.09 -18.15
N CYS A 80 -63.38 2.90 -18.63
CA CYS A 80 -63.45 3.97 -19.66
C CYS A 80 -64.44 5.15 -19.58
N ALA A 81 -63.89 6.38 -19.62
CA ALA A 81 -64.21 7.50 -20.55
C ALA A 81 -63.20 8.64 -20.27
N ALA A 82 -62.36 9.15 -21.18
CA ALA A 82 -62.57 9.86 -22.44
C ALA A 82 -62.99 11.35 -22.28
N SER A 83 -62.08 12.27 -22.61
CA SER A 83 -62.25 13.55 -23.37
C SER A 83 -61.10 14.50 -22.99
N SER A 84 -60.15 14.84 -23.86
CA SER A 84 -60.22 15.72 -25.05
C SER A 84 -60.59 17.17 -24.74
N ARG A 85 -59.61 18.08 -24.79
CA ARG A 85 -59.52 19.22 -25.75
C ARG A 85 -58.46 20.25 -25.34
N ARG A 86 -57.51 20.46 -26.26
CA ARG A 86 -56.81 21.72 -26.55
C ARG A 86 -57.80 22.68 -27.25
N PRO A 87 -57.64 24.03 -27.23
CA PRO A 87 -56.64 24.66 -28.10
C PRO A 87 -55.99 25.98 -27.65
N SER A 88 -54.80 26.21 -28.24
CA SER A 88 -54.21 27.46 -28.76
C SER A 88 -54.17 28.75 -27.94
N GLY A 89 -52.97 29.34 -27.83
CA GLY A 89 -52.83 30.81 -27.90
C GLY A 89 -51.57 31.42 -27.30
N ARG A 90 -50.55 31.64 -28.14
CA ARG A 90 -49.55 32.72 -28.14
C ARG A 90 -48.50 32.85 -27.00
N SER A 91 -47.24 32.80 -27.45
CA SER A 91 -46.00 33.26 -26.80
C SER A 91 -46.05 34.74 -26.39
N PRO A 92 -45.19 35.17 -25.44
CA PRO A 92 -43.85 35.64 -25.84
C PRO A 92 -42.72 35.12 -24.92
N SER A 93 -41.51 35.02 -25.48
CA SER A 93 -40.25 34.83 -24.74
C SER A 93 -39.37 36.08 -24.94
N PRO A 94 -38.25 36.24 -24.21
CA PRO A 94 -38.14 36.56 -22.77
C PRO A 94 -37.23 37.81 -22.55
N PRO A 95 -37.08 38.34 -21.33
CA PRO A 95 -36.00 39.27 -21.05
C PRO A 95 -34.67 38.52 -20.91
N ARG A 96 -33.66 39.01 -21.63
CA ARG A 96 -32.27 38.56 -21.62
C ARG A 96 -31.67 38.72 -20.23
N ASN A 97 -31.30 37.61 -19.59
CA ASN A 97 -30.38 37.63 -18.47
C ASN A 97 -29.06 36.98 -18.93
N ARG A 98 -28.00 37.80 -19.02
CA ARG A 98 -26.64 37.36 -19.34
C ARG A 98 -26.04 36.72 -18.09
N SER A 99 -26.19 35.41 -17.92
CA SER A 99 -25.25 34.64 -17.10
C SER A 99 -24.05 34.27 -17.97
N ARG A 100 -22.93 34.94 -17.73
CA ARG A 100 -21.62 34.48 -18.19
C ARG A 100 -21.38 33.09 -17.59
N HIS A 101 -21.23 32.09 -18.44
CA HIS A 101 -20.48 30.89 -18.09
C HIS A 101 -19.02 31.30 -17.91
N GLU A 102 -18.62 31.58 -16.67
CA GLU A 102 -17.22 31.51 -16.30
C GLU A 102 -16.84 30.03 -16.16
N THR A 103 -16.20 29.52 -17.21
CA THR A 103 -15.33 28.35 -17.12
C THR A 103 -14.20 28.68 -16.16
N GLY A 104 -14.37 28.30 -14.89
CA GLY A 104 -13.33 28.40 -13.86
C GLY A 104 -12.20 27.42 -14.14
N GLN A 105 -11.28 27.81 -15.04
CA GLN A 105 -9.95 27.22 -15.12
C GLN A 105 -9.21 27.55 -13.81
N LEU A 106 -9.17 26.58 -12.90
CA LEU A 106 -8.32 26.63 -11.71
C LEU A 106 -6.85 26.60 -12.15
N ARG A 107 -6.14 27.73 -12.00
CA ARG A 107 -4.68 27.80 -12.14
C ARG A 107 -4.02 27.24 -10.86
N PRO A 108 -2.94 26.43 -10.93
CA PRO A 108 -2.59 25.52 -9.84
C PRO A 108 -1.52 26.02 -8.84
N HIS A 109 -0.99 27.24 -8.95
CA HIS A 109 0.28 27.55 -8.26
C HIS A 109 0.20 28.41 -6.99
N GLY A 110 -0.99 28.86 -6.57
CA GLY A 110 -1.12 29.82 -5.46
C GLY A 110 -1.52 29.26 -4.09
N ARG A 111 -2.16 28.08 -4.03
CA ARG A 111 -2.82 27.60 -2.79
C ARG A 111 -2.13 26.44 -2.07
N LEU A 112 -0.93 26.03 -2.47
CA LEU A 112 -0.29 24.85 -1.83
C LEU A 112 0.31 25.18 -0.45
N ARG A 113 0.77 26.42 -0.24
CA ARG A 113 1.25 26.86 1.09
C ARG A 113 0.13 27.12 2.09
N ASP A 114 -1.05 27.51 1.59
CA ASP A 114 -2.24 27.73 2.41
C ASP A 114 -3.01 26.42 2.65
N ALA A 115 -3.07 25.52 1.65
CA ALA A 115 -3.64 24.18 1.83
C ALA A 115 -2.84 23.32 2.82
N LEU A 116 -1.50 23.45 2.87
CA LEU A 116 -0.69 22.79 3.91
C LEU A 116 -0.82 23.43 5.30
N ARG A 117 -1.36 24.66 5.41
CA ARG A 117 -1.76 25.27 6.70
C ARG A 117 -3.21 24.97 7.07
N GLU A 118 -4.11 24.83 6.09
CA GLU A 118 -5.51 24.43 6.28
C GLU A 118 -5.68 22.91 6.49
N VAL A 119 -4.69 22.10 6.10
CA VAL A 119 -4.56 20.68 6.52
C VAL A 119 -4.02 20.60 7.97
N ARG A 120 -4.25 21.64 8.78
CA ARG A 120 -4.10 21.62 10.23
C ARG A 120 -5.50 21.54 10.81
N TRP A 121 -5.92 20.31 11.14
CA TRP A 121 -7.22 20.09 11.74
C TRP A 121 -7.32 20.79 13.10
N GLU A 122 -8.20 21.79 13.18
CA GLU A 122 -8.70 22.33 14.45
C GLU A 122 -9.80 21.42 15.00
N VAL A 123 -9.43 20.27 15.54
CA VAL A 123 -10.20 19.58 16.59
C VAL A 123 -9.21 18.83 17.48
N GLY A 124 -9.14 19.17 18.77
CA GLY A 124 -8.44 18.36 19.77
C GLY A 124 -7.53 19.09 20.77
N ARG A 125 -7.65 20.41 20.97
CA ARG A 125 -6.98 21.09 22.09
C ARG A 125 -7.69 20.91 23.45
N GLU A 126 -8.68 20.01 23.52
CA GLU A 126 -9.48 19.72 24.73
C GLU A 126 -9.66 18.20 24.96
N ALA A 127 -8.64 17.40 24.69
CA ALA A 127 -8.59 16.00 25.14
C ALA A 127 -7.15 15.60 25.49
N ALA A 128 -6.55 16.31 26.45
CA ALA A 128 -5.32 15.86 27.13
C ALA A 128 -5.27 16.46 28.55
N ALA A 129 -6.34 16.26 29.31
CA ALA A 129 -6.24 16.22 30.77
C ALA A 129 -6.35 14.75 31.19
N VAL A 130 -5.44 13.92 30.68
CA VAL A 130 -5.12 12.65 31.34
C VAL A 130 -4.28 13.05 32.54
N SER A 131 -4.87 12.89 33.72
CA SER A 131 -4.20 12.95 35.01
C SER A 131 -2.82 12.30 34.89
N THR A 132 -1.77 13.08 35.07
CA THR A 132 -0.42 12.58 35.34
C THR A 132 -0.45 11.96 36.74
N ASP A 133 -1.00 10.76 36.86
CA ASP A 133 -0.68 9.91 37.98
C ASP A 133 0.72 9.35 37.73
N GLU A 134 1.66 9.92 38.46
CA GLU A 134 3.10 9.74 38.38
C GLU A 134 3.48 8.38 39.00
N SER A 135 3.00 7.29 38.42
CA SER A 135 3.39 5.93 38.75
C SER A 135 3.85 5.16 37.51
N ILE A 136 4.77 5.78 36.75
CA ILE A 136 5.61 5.07 35.80
C ILE A 136 6.47 4.09 36.62
N GLN A 137 6.08 2.82 36.60
CA GLN A 137 6.87 1.71 37.12
C GLN A 137 8.28 1.75 36.47
N PRO A 138 9.35 1.58 37.26
CA PRO A 138 10.71 1.74 36.78
C PRO A 138 11.08 0.66 35.76
N GLY A 139 11.48 1.12 34.55
CA GLY A 139 12.33 0.42 33.58
C GLY A 139 11.80 -0.92 33.04
N GLU A 140 11.14 -0.90 31.88
CA GLU A 140 11.18 -2.08 30.99
C GLU A 140 12.66 -2.44 30.76
N PRO A 141 13.07 -3.71 30.87
CA PRO A 141 14.44 -4.09 30.55
C PRO A 141 14.73 -3.64 29.12
N ALA A 142 15.81 -2.89 28.95
CA ALA A 142 16.30 -2.47 27.64
C ALA A 142 16.22 -3.66 26.67
N ASP A 143 15.60 -3.44 25.52
CA ASP A 143 15.44 -4.42 24.45
C ASP A 143 16.79 -5.13 24.24
N ALA A 144 16.92 -6.37 24.70
CA ALA A 144 18.17 -7.14 24.65
C ALA A 144 18.49 -7.61 23.23
N ASP A 145 17.93 -6.92 22.23
CA ASP A 145 18.12 -7.17 20.83
C ASP A 145 19.04 -6.10 20.24
N ALA A 146 20.29 -6.49 20.03
CA ALA A 146 21.31 -5.65 19.41
C ALA A 146 21.08 -5.42 17.91
N ARG A 147 20.06 -6.04 17.28
CA ARG A 147 19.78 -5.88 15.85
C ARG A 147 19.38 -4.44 15.54
N THR A 148 20.17 -3.80 14.70
CA THR A 148 19.92 -2.46 14.17
C THR A 148 19.13 -2.53 12.87
N VAL A 149 18.51 -1.40 12.48
CA VAL A 149 17.89 -1.25 11.15
C VAL A 149 18.90 -1.51 10.04
N ALA A 150 20.16 -1.09 10.23
CA ALA A 150 21.21 -1.29 9.26
C ALA A 150 21.53 -2.78 9.06
N ASP A 151 21.55 -3.59 10.11
CA ASP A 151 21.83 -5.03 10.01
C ASP A 151 20.80 -5.76 9.14
N ILE A 152 19.53 -5.35 9.23
CA ILE A 152 18.43 -5.96 8.50
C ILE A 152 18.30 -5.41 7.08
N LEU A 153 18.47 -4.10 6.89
CA LEU A 153 18.15 -3.43 5.63
C LEU A 153 19.36 -3.12 4.74
N ALA A 154 20.61 -3.17 5.22
CA ALA A 154 21.80 -3.03 4.37
C ALA A 154 21.88 -4.04 3.21
N PRO A 155 21.37 -5.28 3.33
CA PRO A 155 21.20 -6.19 2.21
C PRO A 155 20.29 -5.67 1.08
N LEU A 156 19.37 -4.75 1.39
CA LEU A 156 18.29 -4.30 0.52
C LEU A 156 18.49 -2.87 0.01
N LEU A 157 19.12 -2.01 0.80
CA LEU A 157 19.20 -0.57 0.57
C LEU A 157 20.66 -0.07 0.57
N PRO A 158 20.98 0.98 -0.20
CA PRO A 158 22.29 1.62 -0.13
C PRO A 158 22.60 2.14 1.29
N PRO A 159 23.84 2.01 1.80
CA PRO A 159 24.18 2.41 3.16
C PRO A 159 23.85 3.88 3.49
N GLN A 160 23.97 4.78 2.51
CA GLN A 160 23.72 6.22 2.69
C GLN A 160 22.23 6.50 2.98
N VAL A 161 21.34 5.66 2.46
CA VAL A 161 19.89 5.80 2.61
C VAL A 161 19.44 5.44 4.02
N LEU A 162 20.14 4.50 4.68
CA LEU A 162 19.83 4.03 6.02
C LEU A 162 20.09 5.06 7.13
N GLN A 163 20.79 6.15 6.80
CA GLN A 163 21.04 7.27 7.72
C GLN A 163 20.02 8.41 7.59
N GLY A 164 19.11 8.35 6.61
CA GLY A 164 18.13 9.39 6.36
C GLY A 164 16.78 9.17 7.05
N SER A 165 15.86 10.14 6.87
CA SER A 165 14.51 10.05 7.42
C SER A 165 13.66 9.03 6.67
N VAL A 166 12.73 8.41 7.39
CA VAL A 166 11.82 7.38 6.89
C VAL A 166 10.41 7.94 6.88
N LEU A 167 9.69 7.70 5.78
CA LEU A 167 8.26 7.96 5.66
C LEU A 167 7.53 6.64 5.42
N PHE A 168 6.52 6.34 6.22
CA PHE A 168 5.62 5.20 6.00
C PHE A 168 4.37 5.67 5.26
N LEU A 169 4.02 5.00 4.19
CA LEU A 169 2.79 5.24 3.44
C LEU A 169 1.90 4.00 3.55
N ALA A 170 0.82 4.13 4.29
CA ALA A 170 -0.13 3.06 4.58
C ALA A 170 -1.46 3.30 3.87
N ALA A 171 -2.10 2.25 3.37
CA ALA A 171 -3.38 2.39 2.67
C ALA A 171 -4.49 2.76 3.65
N HIS A 172 -4.52 2.08 4.79
CA HIS A 172 -5.46 2.31 5.89
C HIS A 172 -4.73 2.57 7.21
N PRO A 173 -5.41 3.24 8.15
CA PRO A 173 -4.90 3.40 9.50
C PRO A 173 -4.62 2.04 10.17
N GLY A 174 -3.36 1.75 10.49
CA GLY A 174 -2.92 0.51 11.14
C GLY A 174 -2.13 -0.46 10.26
N ASP A 175 -2.08 -0.27 8.94
CA ASP A 175 -1.25 -1.10 8.05
C ASP A 175 0.25 -0.95 8.39
N GLU A 176 0.69 0.26 8.73
CA GLU A 176 2.07 0.56 9.14
C GLU A 176 2.48 -0.18 10.41
N VAL A 177 1.53 -0.39 11.33
CA VAL A 177 1.74 -1.17 12.55
C VAL A 177 1.70 -2.66 12.23
N LEU A 178 0.75 -3.06 11.39
CA LEU A 178 0.57 -4.45 10.99
C LEU A 178 1.79 -4.99 10.25
N ASP A 179 2.38 -4.20 9.35
CA ASP A 179 3.42 -4.68 8.44
C ASP A 179 4.83 -4.17 8.78
N ALA A 180 4.98 -3.12 9.61
CA ALA A 180 6.28 -2.51 9.87
C ALA A 180 6.48 -1.93 11.30
N SER A 181 5.79 -2.46 12.32
CA SER A 181 5.93 -1.99 13.71
C SER A 181 7.39 -2.02 14.21
N TRP A 182 8.20 -2.97 13.76
CA TRP A 182 9.60 -3.07 14.16
C TRP A 182 10.43 -1.92 13.61
N LEU A 183 10.27 -1.62 12.32
CA LEU A 183 10.97 -0.52 11.66
C LEU A 183 10.46 0.82 12.16
N LEU A 184 9.15 0.96 12.34
CA LEU A 184 8.51 2.17 12.87
C LEU A 184 9.11 2.56 14.23
N ARG A 185 9.18 1.62 15.19
CA ARG A 185 9.75 1.85 16.53
C ARG A 185 11.25 2.16 16.53
N ARG A 186 11.96 1.82 15.45
CA ARG A 186 13.41 2.02 15.28
C ARG A 186 13.75 3.16 14.31
N SER A 187 12.75 3.91 13.84
CA SER A 187 12.92 5.04 12.92
C SER A 187 12.56 6.35 13.63
N PRO A 188 13.44 6.91 14.48
CA PRO A 188 13.15 8.13 15.23
C PRO A 188 12.88 9.30 14.28
N GLY A 189 11.83 10.07 14.57
CA GLY A 189 11.42 11.21 13.74
C GLY A 189 10.80 10.82 12.39
N CYS A 190 10.43 9.55 12.20
CA CYS A 190 9.69 9.14 11.02
C CYS A 190 8.32 9.81 10.93
N HIS A 191 7.78 9.82 9.71
CA HIS A 191 6.42 10.28 9.43
C HIS A 191 5.57 9.10 8.96
N VAL A 192 4.27 9.19 9.17
CA VAL A 192 3.28 8.24 8.65
C VAL A 192 2.27 9.03 7.82
N VAL A 193 1.94 8.53 6.64
CA VAL A 193 0.88 9.05 5.79
C VAL A 193 -0.14 7.94 5.56
N HIS A 194 -1.39 8.17 5.95
CA HIS A 194 -2.52 7.32 5.55
C HIS A 194 -3.10 7.82 4.23
N VAL A 195 -3.25 6.92 3.25
CA VAL A 195 -3.87 7.26 1.97
C VAL A 195 -5.37 7.43 2.14
N THR A 196 -6.00 6.52 2.89
CA THR A 196 -7.44 6.56 3.15
C THR A 196 -7.76 6.72 4.63
N ASP A 197 -9.00 7.13 4.93
CA ASP A 197 -9.53 7.29 6.28
C ASP A 197 -9.92 5.96 6.97
N GLY A 198 -9.82 4.83 6.28
CA GLY A 198 -10.20 3.55 6.84
C GLY A 198 -11.72 3.38 7.09
N ALA A 199 -12.56 4.22 6.48
CA ALA A 199 -14.00 4.22 6.71
C ALA A 199 -14.79 4.08 5.40
N PRO A 200 -15.13 2.84 4.98
CA PRO A 200 -15.82 2.62 3.72
C PRO A 200 -17.24 3.22 3.78
N ARG A 201 -17.73 3.71 2.64
CA ARG A 201 -19.11 4.24 2.53
C ARG A 201 -20.17 3.16 2.75
N ASP A 202 -19.85 1.93 2.36
CA ASP A 202 -20.78 0.82 2.51
C ASP A 202 -20.84 0.39 3.97
N ALA A 203 -22.00 0.60 4.60
CA ALA A 203 -22.19 0.29 6.01
C ALA A 203 -21.98 -1.21 6.32
N ALA A 204 -22.21 -2.09 5.36
CA ALA A 204 -22.03 -3.52 5.52
C ALA A 204 -20.55 -3.95 5.61
N LEU A 205 -19.63 -3.07 5.21
CA LEU A 205 -18.18 -3.30 5.29
C LEU A 205 -17.55 -2.75 6.57
N ARG A 206 -18.34 -2.06 7.41
CA ARG A 206 -17.92 -1.58 8.73
C ARG A 206 -18.18 -2.66 9.79
N PRO A 207 -17.43 -2.68 10.90
CA PRO A 207 -17.66 -3.64 11.98
C PRO A 207 -19.08 -3.47 12.56
N PRO A 208 -19.70 -4.54 13.11
CA PRO A 208 -21.10 -4.49 13.58
C PRO A 208 -21.39 -3.44 14.65
N ASN A 209 -20.38 -3.06 15.42
CA ASN A 209 -20.42 -2.04 16.48
C ASN A 209 -19.90 -0.67 16.01
N ALA A 210 -19.69 -0.47 14.70
CA ALA A 210 -19.31 0.84 14.18
C ALA A 210 -20.39 1.89 14.49
N PRO A 211 -20.01 3.15 14.70
CA PRO A 211 -20.97 4.23 14.86
C PRO A 211 -21.83 4.39 13.58
N PRO A 212 -23.02 5.01 13.70
CA PRO A 212 -23.98 5.07 12.60
C PRO A 212 -23.41 5.78 11.37
N THR A 213 -22.69 6.90 11.58
CA THR A 213 -22.11 7.70 10.49
C THR A 213 -20.72 7.22 10.11
N ARG A 214 -20.36 7.40 8.83
CA ARG A 214 -19.03 7.05 8.30
C ARG A 214 -17.96 7.94 8.92
N GLU A 215 -18.26 9.22 9.09
CA GLU A 215 -17.37 10.24 9.63
C GLU A 215 -17.01 9.95 11.09
N ALA A 216 -17.99 9.51 11.90
CA ALA A 216 -17.71 9.07 13.26
C ALA A 216 -16.80 7.83 13.29
N TYR A 217 -16.97 6.91 12.33
CA TYR A 217 -16.12 5.72 12.23
C TYR A 217 -14.69 6.06 11.77
N ALA A 218 -14.54 6.97 10.80
CA ALA A 218 -13.24 7.50 10.38
C ALA A 218 -12.50 8.13 11.56
N ARG A 219 -13.20 8.94 12.36
CA ARG A 219 -12.63 9.58 13.56
C ARG A 219 -12.16 8.56 14.60
N ILE A 220 -12.94 7.49 14.83
CA ILE A 220 -12.47 6.39 15.71
C ILE A 220 -11.16 5.82 15.18
N ARG A 221 -11.06 5.50 13.89
CA ARG A 221 -9.83 4.93 13.31
C ARG A 221 -8.63 5.87 13.36
N GLU A 222 -8.87 7.16 13.26
CA GLU A 222 -7.85 8.19 13.45
C GLU A 222 -7.36 8.23 14.91
N GLU A 223 -8.28 8.26 15.89
CA GLU A 223 -7.95 8.23 17.33
C GLU A 223 -7.19 6.95 17.73
N GLU A 224 -7.59 5.80 17.17
CA GLU A 224 -6.89 4.53 17.34
C GLU A 224 -5.44 4.60 16.81
N SER A 225 -5.24 5.29 15.69
CA SER A 225 -3.92 5.47 15.10
C SER A 225 -3.03 6.38 15.91
N PHE A 226 -3.54 7.51 16.40
CA PHE A 226 -2.79 8.37 17.31
C PHE A 226 -2.32 7.59 18.54
N THR A 227 -3.21 6.77 19.11
CA THR A 227 -2.89 5.95 20.28
C THR A 227 -1.83 4.89 19.97
N ALA A 228 -1.96 4.18 18.85
CA ALA A 228 -1.01 3.13 18.45
C ALA A 228 0.38 3.70 18.12
N LEU A 229 0.41 4.80 17.36
CA LEU A 229 1.65 5.42 16.88
C LEU A 229 2.41 6.16 17.99
N ALA A 230 1.71 6.63 19.02
CA ALA A 230 2.35 7.16 20.23
C ALA A 230 3.23 6.11 20.93
N LEU A 231 2.84 4.82 20.91
CA LEU A 231 3.65 3.72 21.45
C LEU A 231 4.95 3.48 20.65
N ALA A 232 5.00 3.91 19.39
CA ALA A 232 6.20 3.95 18.57
C ALA A 232 6.90 5.31 18.56
N ARG A 233 6.48 6.25 19.43
CA ARG A 233 7.04 7.60 19.56
C ARG A 233 6.90 8.45 18.29
N VAL A 234 5.87 8.21 17.50
CA VAL A 234 5.50 9.09 16.38
C VAL A 234 4.53 10.14 16.92
N PRO A 235 4.90 11.43 16.94
CA PRO A 235 4.01 12.48 17.45
C PRO A 235 2.86 12.74 16.47
N PRO A 236 1.72 13.30 16.93
CA PRO A 236 0.58 13.62 16.07
C PRO A 236 0.93 14.49 14.84
N ASP A 237 1.85 15.45 15.00
CA ASP A 237 2.31 16.32 13.91
C ASP A 237 3.05 15.55 12.78
N ASN A 238 3.48 14.31 13.04
CA ASN A 238 4.13 13.44 12.06
C ASN A 238 3.15 12.45 11.41
N LEU A 239 1.87 12.45 11.80
CA LEU A 239 0.82 11.68 11.16
C LEU A 239 0.05 12.57 10.18
N LEU A 240 0.05 12.20 8.91
CA LEU A 240 -0.59 12.93 7.82
C LEU A 240 -1.65 12.06 7.14
N SER A 241 -2.61 12.69 6.47
CA SER A 241 -3.61 12.01 5.66
C SER A 241 -3.69 12.62 4.26
N LEU A 242 -3.85 11.77 3.24
CA LEU A 242 -4.15 12.22 1.87
C LEU A 242 -5.66 12.41 1.63
N GLY A 243 -6.50 12.00 2.58
CA GLY A 243 -7.94 12.29 2.60
C GLY A 243 -8.80 11.45 1.66
N ALA A 244 -8.32 10.33 1.12
CA ALA A 244 -9.19 9.43 0.36
C ALA A 244 -10.15 8.66 1.28
N VAL A 245 -11.27 8.23 0.70
CA VAL A 245 -12.21 7.32 1.38
C VAL A 245 -11.76 5.88 1.15
N GLU A 246 -11.84 5.02 2.18
CA GLU A 246 -11.57 3.58 2.02
C GLU A 246 -12.41 2.98 0.87
N LEU A 247 -11.75 2.18 0.03
CA LEU A 247 -12.17 1.55 -1.23
C LEU A 247 -12.35 2.50 -2.42
N GLU A 248 -11.97 3.77 -2.29
CA GLU A 248 -12.12 4.76 -3.35
C GLU A 248 -10.80 5.34 -3.87
N ALA A 249 -9.65 4.96 -3.29
CA ALA A 249 -8.34 5.52 -3.67
C ALA A 249 -8.05 5.37 -5.17
N ALA A 250 -8.45 4.25 -5.77
CA ALA A 250 -8.27 3.95 -7.18
C ALA A 250 -8.96 4.96 -8.13
N ARG A 251 -9.95 5.71 -7.66
CA ARG A 251 -10.64 6.75 -8.45
C ARG A 251 -9.89 8.07 -8.49
N SER A 252 -8.89 8.24 -7.62
CA SER A 252 -8.18 9.49 -7.39
C SER A 252 -6.66 9.35 -7.54
N LEU A 253 -6.18 8.36 -8.32
CA LEU A 253 -4.76 8.03 -8.43
C LEU A 253 -3.88 9.24 -8.83
N VAL A 254 -4.34 10.06 -9.77
CA VAL A 254 -3.62 11.27 -10.22
C VAL A 254 -3.48 12.26 -9.07
N THR A 255 -4.61 12.68 -8.49
CA THR A 255 -4.64 13.64 -7.38
C THR A 255 -3.84 13.14 -6.16
N LEU A 256 -3.99 11.87 -5.79
CA LEU A 256 -3.24 11.28 -4.68
C LEU A 256 -1.74 11.23 -4.96
N THR A 257 -1.33 10.97 -6.20
CA THR A 257 0.07 11.05 -6.63
C THR A 257 0.61 12.47 -6.46
N GLU A 258 -0.13 13.49 -6.92
CA GLU A 258 0.29 14.89 -6.79
C GLU A 258 0.39 15.34 -5.32
N CYS A 259 -0.56 14.93 -4.48
CA CYS A 259 -0.51 15.15 -3.04
C CYS A 259 0.72 14.49 -2.43
N LEU A 260 1.01 13.23 -2.78
CA LEU A 260 2.20 12.53 -2.29
C LEU A 260 3.49 13.22 -2.77
N VAL A 261 3.56 13.68 -4.02
CA VAL A 261 4.71 14.47 -4.52
C VAL A 261 4.93 15.72 -3.66
N ALA A 262 3.86 16.41 -3.24
CA ALA A 262 3.98 17.56 -2.35
C ALA A 262 4.54 17.17 -0.97
N VAL A 263 4.06 16.07 -0.39
CA VAL A 263 4.57 15.53 0.88
C VAL A 263 6.04 15.14 0.77
N LEU A 264 6.43 14.42 -0.30
CA LEU A 264 7.82 14.01 -0.53
C LEU A 264 8.75 15.21 -0.71
N LYS A 265 8.30 16.27 -1.38
CA LYS A 265 9.07 17.52 -1.49
C LYS A 265 9.24 18.23 -0.15
N ALA A 266 8.23 18.20 0.71
CA ALA A 266 8.27 18.85 2.02
C ALA A 266 9.17 18.09 3.01
N LEU A 267 8.97 16.77 3.11
CA LEU A 267 9.64 15.94 4.11
C LEU A 267 11.01 15.41 3.66
N ARG A 268 11.23 15.29 2.34
CA ARG A 268 12.44 14.73 1.71
C ARG A 268 12.94 13.45 2.40
N PRO A 269 12.09 12.42 2.56
CA PRO A 269 12.52 11.16 3.14
C PRO A 269 13.61 10.51 2.28
N ALA A 270 14.54 9.80 2.92
CA ALA A 270 15.48 8.93 2.22
C ALA A 270 14.85 7.59 1.86
N VAL A 271 13.94 7.09 2.71
CA VAL A 271 13.18 5.85 2.49
C VAL A 271 11.69 6.13 2.53
N LEU A 272 10.96 5.63 1.54
CA LEU A 272 9.52 5.58 1.53
C LEU A 272 9.08 4.11 1.65
N VAL A 273 8.50 3.77 2.80
CA VAL A 273 8.01 2.43 3.12
C VAL A 273 6.56 2.28 2.65
N VAL A 274 6.26 1.25 1.85
CA VAL A 274 4.97 1.11 1.14
C VAL A 274 4.45 -0.32 1.17
N PRO A 275 3.14 -0.57 1.03
CA PRO A 275 2.64 -1.91 0.74
C PRO A 275 3.04 -2.38 -0.67
N PRO A 276 3.19 -3.70 -0.90
CA PRO A 276 3.44 -4.26 -2.23
C PRO A 276 2.21 -4.13 -3.14
N TYR A 277 2.45 -4.09 -4.47
CA TYR A 277 1.38 -4.36 -5.44
C TYR A 277 1.05 -5.86 -5.42
N ALA A 278 -0.11 -6.23 -4.88
CA ALA A 278 -0.42 -7.62 -4.51
C ALA A 278 -1.73 -8.16 -5.09
N GLY A 279 -2.61 -7.30 -5.61
CA GLY A 279 -3.87 -7.72 -6.22
C GLY A 279 -4.94 -8.14 -5.20
N GLY A 280 -4.73 -7.89 -3.91
CA GLY A 280 -5.63 -8.32 -2.83
C GLY A 280 -6.60 -7.26 -2.35
N HIS A 281 -6.26 -5.98 -2.53
CA HIS A 281 -7.07 -4.87 -2.07
C HIS A 281 -6.82 -3.62 -2.93
N PRO A 282 -7.86 -2.95 -3.44
CA PRO A 282 -7.68 -1.84 -4.38
C PRO A 282 -6.95 -0.65 -3.75
N ASP A 283 -7.16 -0.35 -2.46
CA ASP A 283 -6.43 0.75 -1.81
C ASP A 283 -4.94 0.44 -1.62
N HIS A 284 -4.56 -0.77 -1.21
CA HIS A 284 -3.13 -1.13 -1.10
C HIS A 284 -2.43 -1.05 -2.46
N ASP A 285 -3.08 -1.56 -3.51
CA ASP A 285 -2.55 -1.49 -4.86
C ASP A 285 -2.49 -0.04 -5.36
N SER A 286 -3.46 0.80 -4.99
CA SER A 286 -3.43 2.26 -5.26
C SER A 286 -2.29 2.94 -4.51
N THR A 287 -2.03 2.58 -3.26
CA THR A 287 -0.92 3.09 -2.45
C THR A 287 0.43 2.75 -3.07
N ALA A 288 0.60 1.50 -3.54
CA ALA A 288 1.79 1.10 -4.29
C ALA A 288 1.92 1.95 -5.58
N PHE A 289 0.84 2.07 -6.36
CA PHE A 289 0.82 2.89 -7.58
C PHE A 289 1.29 4.32 -7.34
N ILE A 290 0.66 5.04 -6.40
CA ILE A 290 0.94 6.46 -6.19
C ILE A 290 2.37 6.68 -5.69
N ALA A 291 2.93 5.75 -4.91
CA ALA A 291 4.31 5.83 -4.45
C ALA A 291 5.30 5.72 -5.61
N HIS A 292 5.13 4.72 -6.48
CA HIS A 292 5.95 4.55 -7.67
C HIS A 292 5.82 5.73 -8.63
N ALA A 293 4.59 6.21 -8.88
CA ALA A 293 4.35 7.34 -9.76
C ALA A 293 4.95 8.64 -9.20
N ALA A 294 4.84 8.89 -7.89
CA ALA A 294 5.40 10.08 -7.26
C ALA A 294 6.94 10.10 -7.30
N VAL A 295 7.58 8.96 -7.07
CA VAL A 295 9.05 8.81 -7.21
C VAL A 295 9.50 9.07 -8.64
N GLU A 296 8.86 8.45 -9.63
CA GLU A 296 9.19 8.65 -11.05
C GLU A 296 9.03 10.12 -11.48
N LEU A 297 8.00 10.82 -11.00
CA LEU A 297 7.80 12.24 -11.28
C LEU A 297 8.92 13.12 -10.69
N LEU A 298 9.43 12.77 -9.49
CA LEU A 298 10.57 13.47 -8.90
C LEU A 298 11.85 13.22 -9.69
N ASP A 299 12.12 11.97 -10.05
CA ASP A 299 13.31 11.58 -10.83
C ASP A 299 13.34 12.29 -12.18
N ARG A 300 12.22 12.29 -12.91
CA ARG A 300 12.08 13.01 -14.20
C ARG A 300 12.25 14.52 -14.07
N ALA A 301 11.90 15.08 -12.92
CA ALA A 301 12.11 16.48 -12.61
C ALA A 301 13.56 16.79 -12.14
N GLY A 302 14.47 15.81 -12.19
CA GLY A 302 15.86 15.95 -11.74
C GLY A 302 15.96 16.21 -10.24
N ARG A 303 14.98 15.72 -9.45
CA ARG A 303 14.95 15.89 -8.00
C ARG A 303 15.36 14.60 -7.31
N THR A 304 15.95 14.72 -6.13
CA THR A 304 16.18 13.58 -5.25
C THR A 304 14.85 12.97 -4.84
N SER A 305 14.71 11.67 -5.07
CA SER A 305 13.57 10.85 -4.67
C SER A 305 13.96 9.85 -3.57
N PRO A 306 13.01 9.40 -2.72
CA PRO A 306 13.27 8.35 -1.75
C PRO A 306 13.46 6.99 -2.42
N VAL A 307 14.22 6.11 -1.78
CA VAL A 307 14.20 4.68 -2.14
C VAL A 307 12.93 4.02 -1.62
N LEU A 308 12.25 3.26 -2.48
CA LEU A 308 11.06 2.50 -2.12
C LEU A 308 11.42 1.19 -1.43
N LEU A 309 10.90 1.01 -0.21
CA LEU A 309 10.99 -0.23 0.55
C LEU A 309 9.58 -0.78 0.76
N GLU A 310 9.33 -2.00 0.33
CA GLU A 310 8.04 -2.64 0.62
C GLU A 310 8.03 -3.22 2.03
N MET A 311 6.89 -3.04 2.72
CA MET A 311 6.55 -3.71 3.97
C MET A 311 5.39 -4.68 3.74
N ALA A 312 5.51 -5.89 4.27
CA ALA A 312 4.39 -6.83 4.33
C ALA A 312 4.62 -7.87 5.42
N SER A 313 3.54 -8.25 6.10
CA SER A 313 3.54 -9.42 6.99
C SER A 313 3.87 -10.71 6.21
N HIS A 314 3.48 -10.78 4.93
CA HIS A 314 3.82 -11.87 4.01
C HIS A 314 3.95 -11.37 2.58
N PHE A 315 5.11 -11.59 1.95
CA PHE A 315 5.30 -11.27 0.54
C PHE A 315 4.80 -12.37 -0.38
N ILE A 316 4.20 -11.95 -1.48
CA ILE A 316 4.12 -12.75 -2.70
C ILE A 316 5.51 -12.70 -3.36
N PRO A 317 6.07 -13.82 -3.89
CA PRO A 317 7.36 -13.80 -4.56
C PRO A 317 7.45 -12.67 -5.59
N ALA A 318 8.49 -11.85 -5.51
CA ALA A 318 8.70 -10.78 -6.48
C ALA A 318 9.00 -11.41 -7.86
N PRO A 319 8.48 -10.84 -8.98
CA PRO A 319 8.74 -11.35 -10.32
C PRO A 319 10.22 -11.48 -10.66
N ASP A 320 11.07 -10.65 -10.04
CA ASP A 320 12.51 -10.57 -10.26
C ASP A 320 13.36 -11.28 -9.19
N GLY A 321 12.73 -12.02 -8.27
CA GLY A 321 13.45 -12.80 -7.25
C GLY A 321 14.23 -11.95 -6.24
N ARG A 322 13.88 -10.66 -6.07
CA ARG A 322 14.53 -9.78 -5.10
C ARG A 322 14.56 -10.36 -3.69
N ARG A 323 15.66 -10.06 -3.00
CA ARG A 323 15.93 -10.49 -1.62
C ARG A 323 14.86 -9.94 -0.67
N ILE A 324 14.44 -10.79 0.24
CA ILE A 324 13.55 -10.43 1.35
C ILE A 324 14.37 -10.47 2.64
N ALA A 325 14.33 -9.38 3.40
CA ALA A 325 14.83 -9.38 4.77
C ALA A 325 13.66 -9.65 5.72
N THR A 326 13.80 -10.63 6.60
CA THR A 326 12.76 -10.99 7.57
C THR A 326 13.28 -10.78 8.97
N VAL A 327 12.48 -10.10 9.79
CA VAL A 327 12.74 -9.89 11.21
C VAL A 327 11.82 -10.81 11.99
N ALA A 328 12.36 -11.93 12.49
CA ALA A 328 11.67 -12.74 13.48
C ALA A 328 11.68 -12.02 14.83
N PHE A 329 10.53 -11.92 15.49
CA PHE A 329 10.43 -11.13 16.72
C PHE A 329 10.89 -11.86 17.96
N THR A 330 11.58 -11.11 18.82
CA THR A 330 11.72 -11.45 20.23
C THR A 330 10.36 -11.41 20.94
N LYS A 331 10.30 -11.94 22.17
CA LYS A 331 9.09 -11.85 23.00
C LYS A 331 8.70 -10.40 23.27
N ALA A 332 9.68 -9.52 23.50
CA ALA A 332 9.44 -8.10 23.77
C ALA A 332 8.91 -7.37 22.53
N GLU A 333 9.48 -7.63 21.35
CA GLU A 333 9.03 -7.04 20.09
C GLU A 333 7.61 -7.48 19.72
N ARG A 334 7.31 -8.78 19.91
CA ARG A 334 5.96 -9.30 19.73
C ARG A 334 4.96 -8.63 20.68
N ALA A 335 5.32 -8.51 21.96
CA ALA A 335 4.48 -7.85 22.95
C ALA A 335 4.23 -6.37 22.59
N ALA A 336 5.26 -5.66 22.13
CA ALA A 336 5.13 -4.28 21.67
C ALA A 336 4.18 -4.17 20.47
N LYS A 337 4.32 -5.02 19.44
CA LYS A 337 3.40 -5.06 18.30
C LYS A 337 1.97 -5.37 18.73
N GLN A 338 1.78 -6.32 19.64
CA GLN A 338 0.46 -6.66 20.16
C GLN A 338 -0.19 -5.48 20.90
N ARG A 339 0.57 -4.73 21.71
CA ARG A 339 0.06 -3.51 22.36
C ARG A 339 -0.38 -2.46 21.35
N MET A 340 0.42 -2.24 20.30
CA MET A 340 0.07 -1.31 19.24
C MET A 340 -1.17 -1.74 18.46
N LEU A 341 -1.27 -3.03 18.09
CA LEU A 341 -2.43 -3.56 17.38
C LEU A 341 -3.71 -3.53 18.24
N ALA A 342 -3.58 -3.69 19.57
CA ALA A 342 -4.71 -3.62 20.50
C ALA A 342 -5.36 -2.23 20.56
N CYS A 343 -4.65 -1.17 20.17
CA CYS A 343 -5.23 0.18 20.04
C CYS A 343 -6.31 0.24 18.96
N TYR A 344 -6.28 -0.62 17.94
CA TYR A 344 -7.27 -0.68 16.86
C TYR A 344 -8.47 -1.56 17.26
N SER A 345 -9.16 -1.18 18.33
CA SER A 345 -10.30 -1.91 18.89
C SER A 345 -11.41 -2.18 17.86
N SER A 346 -11.64 -1.22 16.97
CA SER A 346 -12.61 -1.30 15.88
C SER A 346 -12.24 -2.38 14.85
N GLN A 347 -10.96 -2.71 14.74
CA GLN A 347 -10.42 -3.72 13.82
C GLN A 347 -10.05 -5.04 14.52
N ALA A 348 -10.29 -5.19 15.83
CA ALA A 348 -9.80 -6.33 16.61
C ALA A 348 -10.03 -7.69 15.93
N ARG A 349 -11.27 -7.97 15.50
CA ARG A 349 -11.62 -9.22 14.82
C ARG A 349 -10.88 -9.44 13.50
N LYS A 350 -10.61 -8.38 12.73
CA LYS A 350 -9.85 -8.46 11.47
C LYS A 350 -8.39 -8.80 11.79
N LEU A 351 -7.82 -8.14 12.80
CA LEU A 351 -6.43 -8.25 13.22
C LEU A 351 -6.09 -9.61 13.85
N GLU A 352 -7.06 -10.32 14.46
CA GLU A 352 -6.88 -11.66 15.05
C GLU A 352 -6.28 -12.70 14.08
N SER A 353 -6.56 -12.56 12.79
CA SER A 353 -6.09 -13.49 11.76
C SER A 353 -4.64 -13.26 11.31
N PHE A 354 -4.03 -12.14 11.70
CA PHE A 354 -2.70 -11.77 11.26
C PHE A 354 -1.61 -12.28 12.19
N SER A 355 -0.51 -12.73 11.59
CA SER A 355 0.67 -13.15 12.35
C SER A 355 1.37 -11.94 12.97
N VAL A 356 1.69 -12.06 14.26
CA VAL A 356 2.57 -11.14 14.99
C VAL A 356 3.94 -11.76 15.26
N ALA A 357 4.34 -12.76 14.48
CA ALA A 357 5.59 -13.49 14.72
C ALA A 357 6.81 -12.83 14.08
N GLN A 358 6.62 -12.11 12.97
CA GLN A 358 7.69 -11.54 12.17
C GLN A 358 7.17 -10.40 11.28
N GLU A 359 8.10 -9.66 10.70
CA GLU A 359 7.87 -8.70 9.62
C GLU A 359 8.86 -8.95 8.49
N SER A 360 8.49 -8.60 7.26
CA SER A 360 9.35 -8.75 6.10
C SER A 360 9.43 -7.47 5.29
N TYR A 361 10.61 -7.22 4.73
CA TYR A 361 10.93 -6.07 3.90
C TYR A 361 11.60 -6.51 2.60
N ARG A 362 11.38 -5.76 1.51
CA ARG A 362 12.19 -5.88 0.27
C ARG A 362 12.31 -4.53 -0.42
N ALA A 363 13.37 -4.34 -1.20
CA ALA A 363 13.41 -3.22 -2.14
C ALA A 363 12.27 -3.37 -3.16
N ALA A 364 11.47 -2.32 -3.37
CA ALA A 364 10.32 -2.39 -4.26
C ALA A 364 10.75 -2.75 -5.69
N PRO A 365 10.16 -3.78 -6.33
CA PRO A 365 10.37 -4.08 -7.74
C PRO A 365 9.82 -2.95 -8.62
N ARG A 366 10.20 -2.93 -9.90
CA ARG A 366 9.49 -2.09 -10.87
C ARG A 366 8.24 -2.83 -11.32
N TYR A 367 7.06 -2.28 -11.02
CA TYR A 367 5.79 -2.85 -11.42
C TYR A 367 5.30 -2.30 -12.75
N ASP A 368 4.66 -3.16 -13.54
CA ASP A 368 3.71 -2.77 -14.57
C ASP A 368 2.30 -2.84 -13.97
N PHE A 369 1.78 -1.69 -13.54
CA PHE A 369 0.45 -1.59 -12.94
C PHE A 369 -0.70 -1.78 -13.94
N THR A 370 -0.41 -1.90 -15.24
CA THR A 370 -1.42 -2.24 -16.25
C THR A 370 -1.65 -3.75 -16.35
N ARG A 371 -0.83 -4.55 -15.65
CA ARG A 371 -0.88 -6.02 -15.60
C ARG A 371 -1.14 -6.51 -14.18
N PRO A 372 -1.67 -7.74 -14.00
CA PRO A 372 -1.75 -8.35 -12.69
C PRO A 372 -0.36 -8.47 -12.03
N PRO A 373 -0.24 -8.31 -10.70
CA PRO A 373 1.05 -8.35 -10.01
C PRO A 373 1.72 -9.72 -10.02
N HIS A 374 0.93 -10.79 -10.18
CA HIS A 374 1.39 -12.18 -10.25
C HIS A 374 0.38 -13.02 -11.05
N ALA A 375 0.82 -14.21 -11.48
CA ALA A 375 0.01 -15.11 -12.32
C ALA A 375 -1.22 -15.65 -11.59
N GLU A 376 -1.11 -15.87 -10.28
CA GLU A 376 -2.24 -16.25 -9.43
C GLU A 376 -3.05 -14.99 -9.10
N THR A 377 -4.34 -14.97 -9.37
CA THR A 377 -5.12 -13.75 -9.14
C THR A 377 -5.70 -13.78 -7.72
N ARG A 378 -5.18 -12.92 -6.83
CA ARG A 378 -5.96 -12.49 -5.65
C ARG A 378 -7.11 -11.62 -6.14
N SER A 379 -8.22 -11.62 -5.40
CA SER A 379 -9.42 -10.93 -5.85
C SER A 379 -9.92 -9.85 -4.89
N TYR A 380 -10.37 -8.74 -5.47
CA TYR A 380 -11.11 -7.67 -4.78
C TYR A 380 -12.57 -8.03 -4.52
N ALA A 381 -13.09 -9.12 -5.10
CA ALA A 381 -14.50 -9.50 -5.02
C ALA A 381 -15.08 -9.55 -3.59
N PRO A 382 -14.35 -10.01 -2.56
CA PRO A 382 -14.86 -10.00 -1.18
C PRO A 382 -15.19 -8.61 -0.63
N LEU A 383 -14.76 -7.52 -1.29
CA LEU A 383 -14.91 -6.13 -0.84
C LEU A 383 -16.16 -5.45 -1.43
N GLY A 384 -17.23 -6.22 -1.64
CA GLY A 384 -18.53 -5.71 -2.09
C GLY A 384 -18.65 -5.43 -3.59
N GLY A 385 -17.72 -5.93 -4.42
CA GLY A 385 -17.84 -5.96 -5.89
C GLY A 385 -17.86 -4.61 -6.62
N ARG A 386 -17.69 -3.47 -5.92
CA ARG A 386 -17.72 -2.13 -6.54
C ARG A 386 -16.47 -1.83 -7.39
N MET A 387 -15.36 -2.50 -7.08
CA MET A 387 -14.11 -2.44 -7.81
C MET A 387 -13.69 -3.85 -8.21
N THR A 388 -13.23 -4.01 -9.45
CA THR A 388 -12.60 -5.24 -9.93
C THR A 388 -11.14 -4.95 -10.27
N GLU A 389 -10.33 -6.00 -10.34
CA GLU A 389 -8.90 -5.91 -10.65
C GLU A 389 -8.70 -5.37 -12.07
N ALA A 390 -9.55 -5.78 -13.02
CA ALA A 390 -9.54 -5.25 -14.38
C ALA A 390 -9.86 -3.76 -14.41
N ARG A 391 -10.93 -3.34 -13.71
CA ARG A 391 -11.31 -1.93 -13.63
C ARG A 391 -10.23 -1.08 -12.96
N TRP A 392 -9.59 -1.61 -11.91
CA TRP A 392 -8.49 -0.94 -11.23
C TRP A 392 -7.31 -0.72 -12.18
N ARG A 393 -6.91 -1.75 -12.95
CA ARG A 393 -5.82 -1.62 -13.95
C ARG A 393 -6.16 -0.63 -15.06
N ASP A 394 -7.41 -0.55 -15.48
CA ASP A 394 -7.85 0.46 -16.45
C ASP A 394 -7.76 1.88 -15.88
N LEU A 395 -8.06 2.08 -14.59
CA LEU A 395 -7.86 3.35 -13.90
C LEU A 395 -6.37 3.69 -13.75
N ALA A 396 -5.54 2.70 -13.41
CA ALA A 396 -4.08 2.86 -13.33
C ALA A 396 -3.48 3.25 -14.68
N ARG A 397 -3.93 2.62 -15.78
CA ARG A 397 -3.51 2.98 -17.15
C ARG A 397 -3.81 4.45 -17.47
N ARG A 398 -5.06 4.87 -17.26
CA ARG A 398 -5.48 6.27 -17.49
C ARG A 398 -4.69 7.26 -16.63
N ALA A 399 -4.42 6.89 -15.38
CA ALA A 399 -3.62 7.73 -14.49
C ALA A 399 -2.18 7.88 -14.98
N LEU A 400 -1.55 6.81 -15.50
CA LEU A 400 -0.21 6.90 -16.11
C LEU A 400 -0.21 7.83 -17.32
N GLU A 401 -1.19 7.70 -18.21
CA GLU A 401 -1.37 8.59 -19.37
C GLU A 401 -1.50 10.06 -18.94
N GLU A 402 -2.35 10.35 -17.96
CA GLU A 402 -2.60 11.71 -17.47
C GLU A 402 -1.37 12.31 -16.77
N LEU A 403 -0.65 11.50 -15.98
CA LEU A 403 0.61 11.89 -15.34
C LEU A 403 1.79 11.94 -16.34
N LYS A 404 1.57 11.58 -17.60
CA LYS A 404 2.60 11.49 -18.66
C LYS A 404 3.76 10.56 -18.27
N LEU A 405 3.44 9.52 -17.52
CA LEU A 405 4.36 8.45 -17.17
C LEU A 405 4.21 7.33 -18.20
N PRO A 406 5.30 6.66 -18.58
CA PRO A 406 5.22 5.55 -19.51
C PRO A 406 4.47 4.41 -18.81
N GLU A 407 3.63 3.69 -19.56
CA GLU A 407 3.27 2.34 -19.14
C GLU A 407 4.57 1.58 -19.00
N ALA A 408 4.95 1.26 -17.76
CA ALA A 408 6.28 0.76 -17.48
C ALA A 408 6.50 -0.58 -18.19
N PRO A 409 7.47 -0.71 -19.12
CA PRO A 409 7.89 -2.01 -19.61
C PRO A 409 9.26 -2.30 -19.01
N TRP A 410 9.35 -3.12 -17.96
CA TRP A 410 10.65 -3.55 -17.46
C TRP A 410 10.63 -5.03 -17.10
N HIS A 411 10.95 -5.85 -18.10
CA HIS A 411 11.74 -7.06 -17.89
C HIS A 411 13.20 -6.72 -18.11
#